data_AF-A0A2P6Q3J5-F1
#
_entry.id   AF-A0A2P6Q3J5-F1
#
_cell.length_a   1.000
_cell.length_b   1.000
_cell.length_c   1.000
_cell.angle_alpha   90.00
_cell.angle_beta   90.00
_cell.angle_gamma   90.00
#
_symmetry.space_group_name_H-M   'P 1'
#
loop_
_entity.id
_entity.type
_entity.pdbx_description
1 polymer ?
#
loop_
_entity_poly.entity_id
_entity_poly.type
_entity_poly.pdbx_seq_one_letter_code
_entity_poly.pdbx_strand_id
1 'polypeptide(L)'
;MREIAWIKDTLPIEPWQIGGPVIKGFGRGSKVLGIPTVITDVEPWLLHDFDADFYGEELHLIIVGYIRPEANFPSLESLIEKIHEDRTIAEEALDLPMYSKFKDDPYL
;
A
#
# COMPACT_ATOMS: atom_id res chain seq x y z
N MET A 1 13.88 -21.85 -16.26
CA MET A 1 13.70 -20.88 -15.16
C MET A 1 13.16 -19.61 -15.78
N ARG A 2 12.01 -19.09 -15.34
CA ARG A 2 11.51 -17.79 -15.84
C ARG A 2 12.30 -16.70 -15.12
N GLU A 3 12.88 -15.79 -15.89
CA GLU A 3 13.58 -14.62 -15.36
C GLU A 3 12.55 -13.73 -14.66
N ILE A 4 12.77 -13.48 -13.37
CA ILE A 4 11.90 -12.59 -12.59
C ILE A 4 12.29 -11.17 -12.98
N ALA A 5 11.50 -10.54 -13.85
CA ALA A 5 11.75 -9.18 -14.32
C ALA A 5 11.08 -8.17 -13.39
N TRP A 6 11.89 -7.31 -12.77
CA TRP A 6 11.43 -6.11 -12.10
C TRP A 6 11.01 -5.07 -13.13
N ILE A 7 9.91 -4.38 -12.88
CA ILE A 7 9.38 -3.33 -13.74
C ILE A 7 9.16 -2.10 -12.87
N LYS A 8 9.88 -1.01 -13.16
CA LYS A 8 9.84 0.23 -12.36
C LYS A 8 9.92 -0.03 -10.85
N ASP A 9 10.95 -0.76 -10.42
CA ASP A 9 11.18 -1.07 -9.00
C ASP A 9 10.05 -1.83 -8.30
N THR A 10 9.13 -2.41 -9.08
CA THR A 10 8.12 -3.35 -8.60
C THR A 10 8.34 -4.73 -9.20
N LEU A 11 8.08 -5.75 -8.40
CA LEU A 11 7.92 -7.12 -8.84
C LEU A 11 6.42 -7.36 -9.05
N PRO A 12 5.94 -7.55 -10.29
CA PRO A 12 4.56 -7.95 -10.53
C PRO A 12 4.27 -9.29 -9.85
N ILE A 13 3.12 -9.40 -9.19
CA ILE A 13 2.67 -10.64 -8.55
C ILE A 13 1.30 -11.05 -9.07
N GLU A 14 0.91 -12.29 -8.80
CA GLU A 14 -0.50 -12.68 -8.93
C GLU A 14 -1.33 -11.81 -7.97
N PRO A 15 -2.42 -11.15 -8.43
CA PRO A 15 -3.17 -10.22 -7.61
C PRO A 15 -3.81 -10.87 -6.38
N TRP A 16 -3.69 -10.24 -5.22
CA TRP A 16 -4.32 -10.70 -3.98
C TRP A 16 -5.43 -9.73 -3.58
N GLN A 17 -6.62 -10.28 -3.38
CA GLN A 17 -7.79 -9.55 -2.91
C GLN A 17 -7.89 -9.66 -1.40
N ILE A 18 -8.05 -8.53 -0.73
CA ILE A 18 -8.28 -8.47 0.71
C ILE A 18 -9.33 -7.42 1.02
N GLY A 19 -10.22 -7.73 1.94
CA GLY A 19 -11.29 -6.83 2.34
C GLY A 19 -11.72 -7.05 3.77
N GLY A 20 -12.28 -6.01 4.38
CA GLY A 20 -12.85 -6.06 5.71
C GLY A 20 -13.05 -4.67 6.32
N PRO A 21 -13.61 -4.61 7.54
CA PRO A 21 -13.87 -3.35 8.21
C PRO A 21 -12.57 -2.66 8.61
N VAL A 22 -12.53 -1.34 8.46
CA VAL A 22 -11.43 -0.52 8.92
C VAL A 22 -11.43 -0.45 10.44
N ILE A 23 -10.37 -0.98 11.06
CA ILE A 23 -10.21 -1.04 12.51
C ILE A 23 -9.14 -0.08 13.01
N LYS A 24 -9.19 0.21 14.31
CA LYS A 24 -8.17 1.04 14.97
C LYS A 24 -6.89 0.25 15.24
N GLY A 25 -5.79 0.67 14.64
CA GLY A 25 -4.47 0.10 14.86
C GLY A 25 -3.84 0.41 16.22
N PHE A 26 -2.64 -0.14 16.47
CA PHE A 26 -1.91 -0.01 17.74
C PHE A 26 -1.22 1.35 17.96
N GLY A 27 -1.45 2.34 17.08
CA GLY A 27 -0.98 3.72 17.25
C GLY A 27 0.52 3.93 17.06
N ARG A 28 1.20 3.01 16.34
CA ARG A 28 2.66 3.08 16.10
C ARG A 28 3.03 3.87 14.84
N GLY A 29 2.26 3.76 13.75
CA GLY A 29 2.50 4.52 12.51
C GLY A 29 1.68 5.82 12.39
N SER A 30 0.43 5.82 12.88
CA SER A 30 -0.56 6.87 12.60
C SER A 30 -0.29 8.23 13.27
N LYS A 31 0.55 8.32 14.31
CA LYS A 31 0.86 9.60 14.95
C LYS A 31 1.83 10.48 14.15
N VAL A 32 2.66 9.88 13.29
CA VAL A 32 3.63 10.60 12.45
C VAL A 32 3.06 10.86 11.06
N LEU A 33 2.20 9.96 10.55
CA LEU A 33 1.62 10.04 9.21
C LEU A 33 0.15 10.49 9.16
N GLY A 34 -0.58 10.43 10.28
CA GLY A 34 -1.95 10.96 10.39
C GLY A 34 -3.08 10.06 9.85
N ILE A 35 -2.85 8.77 9.60
CA ILE A 35 -3.80 7.94 8.82
C ILE A 35 -4.32 6.73 9.63
N PRO A 36 -5.65 6.59 9.79
CA PRO A 36 -6.28 5.45 10.46
C PRO A 36 -6.69 4.36 9.45
N THR A 37 -5.76 3.48 9.06
CA THR A 37 -6.03 2.50 8.00
C THR A 37 -5.45 1.14 8.35
N VAL A 38 -6.19 0.36 9.16
CA VAL A 38 -5.84 -1.05 9.41
C VAL A 38 -6.99 -1.94 8.96
N ILE A 39 -6.67 -2.92 8.14
CA ILE A 39 -7.52 -4.07 7.84
C ILE A 39 -6.78 -5.27 8.43
N THR A 40 -7.28 -5.84 9.54
CA THR A 40 -6.65 -6.94 10.32
C THR A 40 -5.11 -6.94 10.38
N ASP A 41 -4.44 -7.43 9.33
CA ASP A 41 -3.00 -7.67 9.23
C ASP A 41 -2.27 -6.76 8.21
N VAL A 42 -2.96 -5.81 7.56
CA VAL A 42 -2.38 -4.85 6.61
C VAL A 42 -2.66 -3.41 7.03
N GLU A 43 -1.67 -2.54 6.85
CA GLU A 43 -1.75 -1.10 7.12
C GLU A 43 -1.55 -0.29 5.82
N PRO A 44 -2.57 -0.18 4.93
CA PRO A 44 -2.41 0.55 3.67
C PRO A 44 -2.28 2.07 3.90
N TRP A 45 -1.40 2.71 3.14
CA TRP A 45 -1.44 4.16 2.97
C TRP A 45 -2.37 4.49 1.80
N LEU A 46 -3.58 4.95 2.09
CA LEU A 46 -4.49 5.47 1.06
C LEU A 46 -3.99 6.85 0.60
N LEU A 47 -3.67 6.97 -0.69
CA LEU A 47 -3.16 8.21 -1.29
C LEU A 47 -4.31 9.18 -1.62
N HIS A 48 -5.11 9.49 -0.61
CA HIS A 48 -6.24 10.41 -0.68
C HIS A 48 -6.43 11.12 0.66
N ASP A 49 -6.75 12.41 0.61
CA ASP A 49 -7.08 13.18 1.80
C ASP A 49 -8.56 13.01 2.13
N PHE A 50 -8.85 12.39 3.27
CA PHE A 50 -10.21 12.19 3.75
C PHE A 50 -10.57 13.29 4.76
N ASP A 51 -11.77 13.84 4.66
CA ASP A 51 -12.28 14.86 5.59
C ASP A 51 -12.71 14.29 6.96
N ALA A 52 -12.79 12.96 7.09
CA ALA A 52 -13.20 12.27 8.31
C ALA A 52 -12.61 10.85 8.40
N ASP A 53 -12.52 10.34 9.62
CA ASP A 53 -12.22 8.92 9.88
C ASP A 53 -13.38 8.03 9.38
N PHE A 54 -13.06 6.84 8.89
CA PHE A 54 -14.02 5.87 8.33
C PHE A 54 -13.91 4.50 9.04
N TYR A 55 -13.70 4.51 10.36
CA TYR A 55 -13.70 3.27 11.15
C TYR A 55 -15.02 2.52 11.04
N GLY A 56 -14.93 1.20 10.83
CA GLY A 56 -16.09 0.32 10.66
C GLY A 56 -16.60 0.22 9.22
N GLU A 57 -16.16 1.10 8.32
CA GLU A 57 -16.46 0.99 6.88
C GLU A 57 -15.69 -0.18 6.25
N GLU A 58 -16.27 -0.80 5.23
CA GLU A 58 -15.62 -1.86 4.45
C GLU A 58 -14.58 -1.27 3.51
N LEU A 59 -13.34 -1.75 3.60
CA LEU A 59 -12.25 -1.39 2.69
C LEU A 59 -11.86 -2.63 1.88
N HIS A 60 -11.86 -2.51 0.55
CA HIS A 60 -11.38 -3.55 -0.37
C HIS A 60 -10.08 -3.09 -1.04
N LEU A 61 -9.12 -4.00 -1.14
CA LEU A 61 -7.82 -3.77 -1.77
C LEU A 61 -7.49 -4.91 -2.74
N ILE A 62 -6.82 -4.55 -3.83
CA ILE A 62 -6.15 -5.49 -4.73
C ILE A 62 -4.65 -5.21 -4.68
N ILE A 63 -3.87 -6.16 -4.17
CA ILE A 63 -2.41 -6.08 -4.11
C ILE A 63 -1.85 -6.67 -5.41
N VAL A 64 -1.18 -5.83 -6.21
CA VAL A 64 -0.79 -6.17 -7.59
C VAL A 64 0.71 -6.26 -7.82
N GLY A 65 1.51 -5.76 -6.88
CA GLY A 65 2.96 -5.71 -7.00
C GLY A 65 3.65 -5.67 -5.65
N TYR A 66 4.92 -6.02 -5.64
CA TYR A 66 5.79 -6.00 -4.47
C TYR A 66 6.94 -5.01 -4.70
N ILE A 67 7.21 -4.15 -3.72
CA ILE A 67 8.28 -3.15 -3.82
C ILE A 67 9.57 -3.67 -3.16
N ARG A 68 9.50 -4.03 -1.86
CA ARG A 68 10.69 -4.43 -1.10
C ARG A 68 10.35 -5.24 0.15
N PRO A 69 11.31 -5.99 0.72
CA PRO A 69 11.13 -6.61 2.02
C PRO A 69 11.15 -5.55 3.13
N GLU A 70 10.74 -5.96 4.32
CA GLU A 70 11.00 -5.19 5.54
C GLU A 70 12.51 -4.92 5.70
N ALA A 71 12.82 -3.74 6.23
CA ALA A 71 14.17 -3.27 6.39
C ALA A 71 14.34 -2.59 7.75
N ASN A 72 15.53 -2.70 8.32
CA ASN A 72 15.92 -1.95 9.51
C ASN A 72 16.46 -0.59 9.09
N PHE A 73 16.01 0.46 9.77
CA PHE A 73 16.45 1.83 9.51
C PHE A 73 17.26 2.37 10.68
N PRO A 74 18.40 3.05 10.43
CA PRO A 74 19.23 3.60 11.48
C PRO A 74 18.59 4.80 12.20
N SER A 75 17.61 5.46 11.58
CA SER A 75 16.88 6.59 12.17
C SER A 75 15.44 6.70 11.67
N LEU A 76 14.61 7.48 12.39
CA LEU A 76 13.24 7.77 11.98
C LEU A 76 13.20 8.50 10.63
N GLU A 77 14.13 9.43 10.40
CA GLU A 77 14.22 10.19 9.15
C GLU A 77 14.48 9.26 7.97
N SER A 78 15.42 8.31 8.10
CA SER A 78 15.70 7.34 7.02
C SER A 78 14.53 6.39 6.75
N LEU A 79 13.72 6.09 7.76
CA LEU A 79 12.47 5.34 7.59
C LEU A 79 11.44 6.16 6.82
N ILE A 80 11.24 7.43 7.20
CA ILE A 80 10.29 8.34 6.54
C ILE A 80 10.69 8.55 5.07
N GLU A 81 11.96 8.83 4.82
CA GLU A 81 12.50 8.98 3.47
C GLU A 81 12.20 7.74 2.63
N LYS A 82 12.43 6.54 3.19
CA LYS A 82 12.15 5.32 2.46
C LYS A 82 10.66 5.08 2.19
N ILE A 83 9.79 5.40 3.14
CA ILE A 83 8.33 5.32 2.96
C ILE A 83 7.89 6.25 1.81
N HIS A 84 8.46 7.46 1.71
CA HIS A 84 8.15 8.38 0.63
C HIS A 84 8.67 7.89 -0.73
N GLU A 85 9.86 7.28 -0.79
CA GLU A 85 10.34 6.61 -2.00
C GLU A 85 9.39 5.47 -2.42
N ASP A 86 8.97 4.63 -1.48
CA ASP A 86 8.04 3.52 -1.75
C ASP A 86 6.70 4.05 -2.30
N ARG A 87 6.21 5.19 -1.79
CA ARG A 87 5.03 5.89 -2.32
C ARG A 87 5.24 6.31 -3.77
N THR A 88 6.36 6.96 -4.10
CA THR A 88 6.63 7.41 -5.48
C THR A 88 6.69 6.22 -6.44
N ILE A 89 7.34 5.12 -6.04
CA ILE A 89 7.36 3.87 -6.82
C ILE A 89 5.93 3.36 -7.05
N ALA A 90 5.09 3.33 -6.00
CA ALA A 90 3.71 2.86 -6.11
C ALA A 90 2.87 3.75 -7.05
N GLU A 91 2.94 5.08 -6.91
CA GLU A 91 2.24 6.05 -7.77
C GLU A 91 2.61 5.83 -9.24
N GLU A 92 3.91 5.78 -9.55
CA GLU A 92 4.38 5.59 -10.92
C GLU A 92 4.08 4.21 -11.51
N ALA A 93 4.09 3.17 -10.67
CA ALA A 93 3.78 1.83 -11.08
C ALA A 93 2.28 1.70 -11.37
N LEU A 94 1.39 2.16 -10.48
CA LEU A 94 -0.06 2.00 -10.61
C LEU A 94 -0.67 2.65 -11.87
N ASP A 95 0.06 3.57 -12.53
CA ASP A 95 -0.31 4.14 -13.82
C ASP A 95 0.09 3.29 -15.04
N LEU A 96 0.98 2.31 -14.88
CA LEU A 96 1.35 1.38 -15.95
C LEU A 96 0.14 0.52 -16.35
N PRO A 97 -0.09 0.26 -17.66
CA PRO A 97 -1.23 -0.52 -18.16
C PRO A 97 -1.42 -1.88 -17.48
N MET A 98 -0.33 -2.51 -17.05
CA MET A 98 -0.37 -3.81 -16.40
C MET A 98 -1.00 -3.78 -14.99
N TYR A 99 -0.95 -2.62 -14.32
CA TYR A 99 -1.50 -2.40 -12.99
C TYR A 99 -2.79 -1.57 -13.05
N SER A 100 -2.85 -0.53 -13.90
CA SER A 100 -4.02 0.34 -14.00
C SER A 100 -5.28 -0.36 -14.48
N LYS A 101 -5.15 -1.51 -15.17
CA LYS A 101 -6.28 -2.37 -15.55
C LYS A 101 -7.13 -2.86 -14.37
N PHE A 102 -6.58 -2.88 -13.16
CA PHE A 102 -7.31 -3.31 -11.95
C PHE A 102 -8.18 -2.20 -11.34
N LYS A 103 -8.09 -0.95 -11.84
CA LYS A 103 -8.94 0.16 -11.35
C LYS A 103 -10.43 -0.10 -11.56
N ASP A 104 -10.78 -0.89 -12.58
CA ASP A 104 -12.17 -1.25 -12.93
C ASP A 104 -12.51 -2.71 -12.54
N ASP A 105 -11.72 -3.35 -11.66
CA ASP A 105 -11.97 -4.73 -11.23
C ASP A 105 -13.27 -4.81 -10.38
N PRO A 106 -14.20 -5.75 -10.64
CA PRO A 106 -15.47 -5.86 -9.91
C PRO A 106 -15.36 -6.10 -8.40
N TYR A 107 -14.17 -6.44 -7.89
CA TYR A 107 -13.94 -6.57 -6.46
C TYR A 107 -13.81 -5.22 -5.73
N LEU A 108 -13.35 -4.17 -6.43
CA LEU A 108 -13.27 -2.80 -5.91
C LEU A 108 -14.64 -2.10 -6.01
#